data_AF-A0A167P8X6-F1
#
_entry.id   AF-A0A167P8X6-F1
#
_cell.length_a   1.000
_cell.length_b   1.000
_cell.length_c   1.000
_cell.angle_alpha   90.00
_cell.angle_beta   90.00
_cell.angle_gamma   90.00
#
_symmetry.space_group_name_H-M   'P 1'
#
loop_
_entity.id
_entity.type
_entity.pdbx_description
1 polymer ?
#
loop_
_entity_poly.entity_id
_entity_poly.type
_entity_poly.pdbx_seq_one_letter_code
_entity_poly.pdbx_strand_id
1 'polypeptide(L)'
;MSSYYYEVVDRGIQVTGVDQISARLSGASVRIAPGDKNKGVFIRLTSGFGEGEEYQITHPIAAVNGLLTMRLYASITDSVIITCRGGKDGKLLRAIIEYKDEAWIGKAQRAVEGVIHTYDPESEEHEEWRKVRHVPAEQVLASFQGAWDKKVNWRRAGEADWRPLIDLSTLSLVPKLVRPIPEQLATESRRFWKDVTENLNKKNYNEATAHKLRIEQAQRDIAAERKRRGVHFEPVYFDPDIEDGRSRLSENGQKAIREEIDRALAGSRSASR
;
A
#
# COMPACT_ATOMS: atom_id res chain seq x y z
N MET A 1 6.21 8.98 -8.34
CA MET A 1 6.75 8.30 -7.15
C MET A 1 6.38 9.14 -5.95
N SER A 2 5.90 8.51 -4.90
CA SER A 2 5.46 9.17 -3.67
C SER A 2 6.04 8.43 -2.48
N SER A 3 6.51 9.16 -1.48
CA SER A 3 6.90 8.59 -0.19
C SER A 3 5.74 8.76 0.79
N TYR A 4 5.54 7.79 1.69
CA TYR A 4 4.48 7.87 2.69
C TYR A 4 4.96 7.38 4.05
N TYR A 5 4.36 7.98 5.08
CA TYR A 5 4.55 7.60 6.47
C TYR A 5 3.21 7.69 7.19
N TYR A 6 2.91 6.74 8.06
CA TYR A 6 1.84 6.86 9.06
C TYR A 6 2.21 6.12 10.34
N GLU A 7 1.62 6.55 11.45
CA GLU A 7 1.90 6.00 12.78
C GLU A 7 0.60 5.84 13.58
N VAL A 8 0.52 4.77 14.36
CA VAL A 8 -0.51 4.51 15.36
C VAL A 8 0.17 4.52 16.72
N VAL A 9 0.25 5.72 17.31
CA VAL A 9 1.11 6.01 18.48
C VAL A 9 0.75 5.14 19.68
N ASP A 10 -0.54 4.97 19.97
CA ASP A 10 -1.04 4.19 21.11
C ASP A 10 -0.82 2.68 20.98
N ARG A 11 -0.48 2.21 19.77
CA ARG A 11 -0.19 0.80 19.48
C ARG A 11 1.27 0.54 19.11
N GLY A 12 2.09 1.59 19.06
CA GLY A 12 3.48 1.50 18.62
C GLY A 12 3.62 0.85 17.23
N ILE A 13 2.80 1.30 16.28
CA ILE A 13 2.88 0.83 14.88
C ILE A 13 3.36 1.99 14.03
N GLN A 14 4.46 1.80 13.32
CA GLN A 14 4.97 2.77 12.34
C GLN A 14 5.01 2.13 10.97
N VAL A 15 4.56 2.87 9.96
CA VAL A 15 4.51 2.35 8.59
C VAL A 15 5.13 3.34 7.63
N THR A 16 5.99 2.84 6.77
CA THR A 16 6.69 3.62 5.74
C THR A 16 6.72 2.86 4.42
N GLY A 17 6.90 3.59 3.34
CA GLY A 17 7.27 3.03 2.06
C GLY A 17 7.27 4.05 0.94
N VAL A 18 7.54 3.55 -0.25
CA VAL A 18 7.53 4.32 -1.48
C VAL A 18 6.55 3.70 -2.46
N ASP A 19 5.64 4.53 -2.97
CA ASP A 19 4.76 4.16 -4.06
C ASP A 19 5.36 4.65 -5.39
N GLN A 20 5.85 3.69 -6.17
CA GLN A 20 6.21 3.86 -7.57
C GLN A 20 5.52 2.77 -8.37
N ILE A 21 4.86 3.16 -9.45
CA ILE A 21 4.20 2.24 -10.38
C ILE A 21 4.93 2.21 -11.72
N SER A 22 4.94 1.04 -12.34
CA SER A 22 5.33 0.80 -13.73
C SER A 22 4.11 0.27 -14.48
N ALA A 23 3.54 1.09 -15.36
CA ALA A 23 2.44 0.69 -16.23
C ALA A 23 2.95 0.24 -17.60
N ARG A 24 2.50 -0.91 -18.09
CA ARG A 24 2.86 -1.45 -19.42
C ARG A 24 1.62 -1.99 -20.12
N LEU A 25 1.50 -1.73 -21.42
CA LEU A 25 0.46 -2.35 -22.24
C LEU A 25 0.79 -3.83 -22.45
N SER A 26 -0.20 -4.71 -22.25
CA SER A 26 -0.08 -6.16 -22.45
C SER A 26 -1.31 -6.65 -23.20
N GLY A 27 -1.21 -6.72 -24.53
CA GLY A 27 -2.33 -7.02 -25.40
C GLY A 27 -3.49 -6.04 -25.20
N ALA A 28 -4.64 -6.56 -24.79
CA ALA A 28 -5.88 -5.80 -24.53
C ALA A 28 -6.02 -5.30 -23.08
N SER A 29 -4.92 -5.25 -22.33
CA SER A 29 -4.91 -4.85 -20.91
C SER A 29 -3.76 -3.89 -20.60
N VAL A 30 -3.92 -3.06 -19.56
CA VAL A 30 -2.81 -2.31 -18.96
C VAL A 30 -2.40 -3.03 -17.68
N ARG A 31 -1.15 -3.52 -17.61
CA ARG A 31 -0.58 -4.10 -16.38
C ARG A 31 0.10 -3.00 -15.57
N ILE A 32 -0.19 -2.95 -14.28
CA ILE A 32 0.40 -2.05 -13.29
C ILE A 32 1.18 -2.90 -12.29
N ALA A 33 2.51 -2.76 -12.34
CA ALA A 33 3.43 -3.42 -11.43
C ALA A 33 4.14 -2.39 -10.54
N PRO A 34 4.75 -2.82 -9.43
CA PRO A 34 5.66 -1.97 -8.66
C PRO A 34 6.84 -1.51 -9.52
N GLY A 35 7.26 -0.26 -9.39
CA GLY A 35 8.50 0.26 -9.98
C GLY A 35 9.73 -0.11 -9.15
N ASP A 36 10.92 0.15 -9.67
CA ASP A 36 12.20 -0.30 -9.08
C ASP A 36 12.44 0.22 -7.64
N LYS A 37 11.90 1.39 -7.30
CA LYS A 37 12.00 2.01 -5.97
C LYS A 37 10.87 1.58 -5.01
N ASN A 38 9.84 0.89 -5.50
CA ASN A 38 8.79 0.34 -4.65
C ASN A 38 9.22 -1.05 -4.16
N LYS A 39 9.80 -1.10 -2.95
CA LYS A 39 10.22 -2.36 -2.30
C LYS A 39 9.15 -2.96 -1.37
N GLY A 40 7.97 -2.36 -1.31
CA GLY A 40 6.87 -2.79 -0.44
C GLY A 40 6.47 -1.76 0.61
N VAL A 41 5.55 -2.20 1.48
CA VAL A 41 5.15 -1.52 2.70
C VAL A 41 5.97 -2.08 3.85
N PHE A 42 6.53 -1.22 4.69
CA PHE A 42 7.31 -1.62 5.87
C PHE A 42 6.55 -1.23 7.13
N ILE A 43 6.17 -2.23 7.93
CA ILE A 43 5.47 -2.04 9.21
C ILE A 43 6.43 -2.40 10.33
N ARG A 44 6.78 -1.43 11.17
CA ARG A 44 7.60 -1.64 12.36
C ARG A 44 6.73 -1.62 13.61
N LEU A 45 6.94 -2.61 14.47
CA LEU A 45 6.34 -2.67 15.79
C LEU A 45 7.35 -2.13 16.82
N THR A 46 7.02 -1.01 17.45
CA THR A 46 7.86 -0.31 18.43
C THR A 46 7.45 -0.58 19.87
N SER A 47 6.38 -1.36 20.09
CA SER A 47 5.91 -1.75 21.41
C SER A 47 5.13 -3.07 21.36
N GLY A 48 4.77 -3.62 22.53
CA GLY A 48 3.98 -4.83 22.64
C GLY A 48 4.78 -6.12 22.39
N PHE A 49 4.08 -7.23 22.11
CA PHE A 49 4.71 -8.54 21.97
C PHE A 49 5.66 -8.64 20.78
N GLY A 50 5.35 -7.96 19.67
CA GLY A 50 6.19 -7.92 18.48
C GLY A 50 7.23 -6.80 18.50
N GLU A 51 7.52 -6.18 19.65
CA GLU A 51 8.50 -5.08 19.71
C GLU A 51 9.85 -5.49 19.09
N GLY A 52 10.30 -4.70 18.12
CA GLY A 52 11.53 -4.96 17.37
C GLY A 52 11.32 -5.74 16.08
N GLU A 53 10.10 -6.15 15.76
CA GLU A 53 9.74 -6.75 14.48
C GLU A 53 9.52 -5.69 13.40
N GLU A 54 9.93 -6.01 12.17
CA GLU A 54 9.59 -5.29 10.95
C GLU A 54 9.00 -6.26 9.92
N TYR A 55 7.83 -5.91 9.38
CA TYR A 55 7.16 -6.64 8.33
C TYR A 55 7.32 -5.91 7.00
N GLN A 56 7.97 -6.54 6.03
CA GLN A 56 7.98 -6.08 4.64
C GLN A 56 6.87 -6.78 3.86
N ILE A 57 5.97 -6.01 3.26
CA ILE A 57 4.85 -6.50 2.45
C ILE A 57 5.07 -6.09 1.00
N THR A 58 5.27 -7.04 0.09
CA THR A 58 5.38 -6.73 -1.35
C THR A 58 4.03 -6.34 -1.94
N HIS A 59 4.03 -5.70 -3.10
CA HIS A 59 2.81 -5.36 -3.82
C HIS A 59 2.47 -6.40 -4.89
N PRO A 60 1.19 -6.71 -5.10
CA PRO A 60 0.78 -7.56 -6.20
C PRO A 60 0.85 -6.81 -7.53
N ILE A 61 0.61 -7.53 -8.63
CA ILE A 61 0.41 -6.91 -9.95
C ILE A 61 -1.08 -6.72 -10.18
N ALA A 62 -1.48 -5.50 -10.53
CA ALA A 62 -2.83 -5.21 -10.98
C ALA A 62 -2.89 -5.14 -12.51
N ALA A 63 -4.08 -5.34 -13.08
CA ALA A 63 -4.35 -5.09 -14.48
C ALA A 63 -5.70 -4.40 -14.67
N VAL A 64 -5.77 -3.49 -15.63
CA VAL A 64 -7.03 -2.95 -16.17
C VAL A 64 -7.32 -3.69 -17.47
N ASN A 65 -8.38 -4.48 -17.46
CA ASN A 65 -8.79 -5.34 -18.56
C ASN A 65 -9.98 -4.75 -19.32
N GLY A 66 -10.38 -5.41 -20.41
CA GLY A 66 -11.61 -5.06 -21.13
C GLY A 66 -11.51 -3.80 -21.99
N LEU A 67 -10.29 -3.39 -22.38
CA LEU A 67 -10.07 -2.23 -23.25
C LEU A 67 -10.76 -2.40 -24.61
N LEU A 68 -10.68 -3.59 -25.21
CA LEU A 68 -11.31 -3.87 -26.50
C LEU A 68 -12.84 -3.95 -26.42
N THR A 69 -13.38 -4.39 -25.28
CA THR A 69 -14.82 -4.57 -25.08
C THR A 69 -15.50 -3.33 -24.48
N MET A 70 -14.72 -2.29 -24.17
CA MET A 70 -15.14 -1.08 -23.44
C MET A 70 -15.81 -1.38 -22.08
N ARG A 71 -15.58 -2.57 -21.52
CA ARG A 71 -16.06 -2.98 -20.19
C ARG A 71 -14.86 -3.11 -19.27
N LEU A 72 -14.42 -1.98 -18.75
CA LEU A 72 -13.22 -1.91 -17.92
C LEU A 72 -13.46 -2.60 -16.56
N TYR A 73 -12.54 -3.47 -16.18
CA TYR A 73 -12.49 -4.06 -14.84
C TYR A 73 -11.05 -4.22 -14.38
N ALA A 74 -10.85 -4.10 -13.06
CA ALA A 74 -9.57 -4.33 -12.43
C ALA A 74 -9.43 -5.80 -11.99
N SER A 75 -8.27 -6.39 -12.21
CA SER A 75 -7.89 -7.68 -11.65
C SER A 75 -6.58 -7.56 -10.87
N ILE A 76 -6.42 -8.38 -9.84
CA ILE A 76 -5.17 -8.52 -9.09
C ILE A 76 -4.63 -9.91 -9.37
N THR A 77 -3.34 -10.01 -9.61
CA THR A 77 -2.63 -11.23 -9.99
C THR A 77 -1.28 -11.30 -9.27
N ASP A 78 -0.60 -12.43 -9.42
CA ASP A 78 0.69 -12.71 -8.79
C ASP A 78 0.57 -12.91 -7.26
N SER A 79 1.69 -12.86 -6.56
CA SER A 79 1.75 -13.10 -5.12
C SER A 79 2.19 -11.87 -4.33
N VAL A 80 1.62 -11.72 -3.14
CA VAL A 80 2.13 -10.83 -2.08
C VAL A 80 2.89 -11.67 -1.09
N ILE A 81 4.09 -11.23 -0.73
CA ILE A 81 4.93 -11.87 0.26
C ILE A 81 5.08 -10.91 1.43
N ILE A 82 4.80 -11.43 2.62
CA ILE A 82 5.01 -10.74 3.89
C ILE A 82 6.19 -11.41 4.57
N THR A 83 7.26 -10.66 4.82
CA THR A 83 8.46 -11.15 5.51
C THR A 83 8.62 -10.41 6.82
N CYS A 84 8.50 -11.12 7.94
CA CYS A 84 8.84 -10.60 9.26
C CYS A 84 10.35 -10.73 9.50
N ARG A 85 10.98 -9.66 9.99
CA ARG A 85 12.39 -9.60 10.39
C ARG A 85 12.50 -9.06 11.80
N GLY A 86 13.54 -9.49 12.53
CA GLY A 86 13.80 -9.03 13.90
C GLY A 86 12.86 -9.66 14.93
N GLY A 87 12.65 -8.96 16.04
CA GLY A 87 11.90 -9.46 17.19
C GLY A 87 12.75 -10.22 18.22
N LYS A 88 12.22 -10.34 19.44
CA LYS A 88 12.94 -10.90 20.61
C LYS A 88 12.93 -12.43 20.63
N ASP A 89 11.93 -13.05 20.04
CA ASP A 89 11.66 -14.49 20.14
C ASP A 89 12.39 -15.32 19.06
N GLY A 90 13.09 -14.66 18.13
CA GLY A 90 13.89 -15.29 17.07
C GLY A 90 13.11 -16.08 16.01
N LYS A 91 11.79 -16.26 16.15
CA LYS A 91 10.94 -16.96 15.20
C LYS A 91 10.54 -16.04 14.05
N LEU A 92 11.23 -16.18 12.92
CA LEU A 92 10.92 -15.42 11.72
C LEU A 92 9.91 -16.14 10.85
N LEU A 93 8.82 -15.43 10.55
CA LEU A 93 7.72 -15.94 9.75
C LEU A 93 7.65 -15.22 8.41
N ARG A 94 7.22 -15.98 7.41
CA ARG A 94 6.83 -15.45 6.11
C ARG A 94 5.42 -15.90 5.77
N ALA A 95 4.72 -15.08 5.01
CA ALA A 95 3.45 -15.44 4.41
C ALA A 95 3.49 -15.19 2.91
N ILE A 96 2.90 -16.10 2.14
CA ILE A 96 2.66 -15.94 0.71
C ILE A 96 1.16 -15.91 0.49
N ILE A 97 0.66 -14.86 -0.15
CA ILE A 97 -0.72 -14.70 -0.59
C ILE A 97 -0.72 -14.73 -2.12
N GLU A 98 -1.27 -15.77 -2.74
CA GLU A 98 -1.37 -15.91 -4.18
C GLU A 98 -2.77 -15.53 -4.68
N TYR A 99 -2.83 -14.54 -5.56
CA TYR A 99 -4.07 -14.13 -6.24
C TYR A 99 -4.31 -15.02 -7.46
N LYS A 100 -5.47 -15.69 -7.50
CA LYS A 100 -5.80 -16.62 -8.57
C LYS A 100 -6.36 -15.91 -9.80
N ASP A 101 -5.87 -16.29 -10.97
CA ASP A 101 -6.38 -15.79 -12.25
C ASP A 101 -7.84 -16.20 -12.47
N GLU A 102 -8.66 -15.21 -12.83
CA GLU A 102 -10.11 -15.36 -13.05
C GLU A 102 -10.45 -15.94 -14.45
N ALA A 103 -9.49 -16.57 -15.12
CA ALA A 103 -9.50 -16.78 -16.58
C ALA A 103 -10.47 -17.87 -17.09
N TRP A 104 -11.29 -18.53 -16.26
CA TRP A 104 -12.16 -19.63 -16.71
C TRP A 104 -13.51 -19.73 -15.99
N ILE A 105 -14.54 -20.13 -16.75
CA ILE A 105 -15.91 -20.36 -16.28
C ILE A 105 -15.89 -21.42 -15.16
N GLY A 106 -16.49 -21.09 -14.00
CA GLY A 106 -16.66 -22.02 -12.88
C GLY A 106 -15.63 -21.91 -11.76
N LYS A 107 -14.58 -21.08 -11.88
CA LYS A 107 -13.66 -20.79 -10.76
C LYS A 107 -14.19 -19.69 -9.85
N ALA A 108 -13.81 -19.76 -8.57
CA ALA A 108 -14.10 -18.72 -7.59
C ALA A 108 -13.48 -17.38 -8.05
N GLN A 109 -14.32 -16.34 -8.18
CA GLN A 109 -13.89 -14.99 -8.48
C GLN A 109 -13.12 -14.40 -7.29
N ARG A 110 -12.12 -13.56 -7.56
CA ARG A 110 -11.33 -12.88 -6.53
C ARG A 110 -10.71 -13.83 -5.51
N ALA A 111 -10.40 -15.04 -5.96
CA ALA A 111 -9.90 -16.07 -5.09
C ALA A 111 -8.45 -15.79 -4.69
N VAL A 112 -8.15 -16.07 -3.43
CA VAL A 112 -6.80 -16.11 -2.88
C VAL A 112 -6.58 -17.42 -2.17
N GLU A 113 -5.34 -17.89 -2.22
CA GLU A 113 -4.82 -18.91 -1.31
C GLU A 113 -3.51 -18.41 -0.72
N GLY A 114 -3.11 -18.98 0.39
CA GLY A 114 -1.82 -18.65 0.96
C GLY A 114 -1.39 -19.54 2.10
N VAL A 115 -0.14 -19.37 2.47
CA VAL A 115 0.51 -20.12 3.55
C VAL A 115 1.31 -19.18 4.44
N ILE A 116 1.36 -19.52 5.72
CA ILE A 116 2.28 -18.94 6.70
C ILE A 116 3.32 -20.03 7.00
N HIS A 117 4.60 -19.69 6.93
CA HIS A 117 5.69 -20.65 7.06
C HIS A 117 6.89 -20.03 7.78
N THR A 118 7.73 -20.90 8.34
CA THR A 118 9.05 -20.52 8.86
C THR A 118 10.05 -20.35 7.71
N TYR A 119 11.11 -19.60 7.96
CA TYR A 119 12.26 -19.53 7.07
C TYR A 119 13.55 -19.32 7.88
N ASP A 120 14.67 -19.76 7.31
CA ASP A 120 15.99 -19.49 7.87
C ASP A 120 16.53 -18.17 7.30
N PRO A 121 16.81 -17.14 8.13
CA PRO A 121 17.38 -15.89 7.66
C PRO A 121 18.84 -15.99 7.18
N GLU A 122 19.57 -17.04 7.58
CA GLU A 122 20.96 -17.25 7.18
C GLU A 122 21.06 -17.95 5.81
N SER A 123 19.93 -18.42 5.28
CA SER A 123 19.81 -19.08 3.97
C SER A 123 18.98 -18.25 3.01
N GLU A 124 19.32 -18.30 1.72
CA GLU A 124 18.59 -17.62 0.65
C GLU A 124 17.51 -18.51 -0.01
N GLU A 125 17.38 -19.78 0.39
CA GLU A 125 16.42 -20.73 -0.23
C GLU A 125 14.99 -20.19 -0.26
N HIS A 126 14.60 -19.51 0.81
CA HIS A 126 13.27 -18.96 0.97
C HIS A 126 12.94 -17.85 -0.05
N GLU A 127 13.94 -17.26 -0.71
CA GLU A 127 13.75 -16.23 -1.75
C GLU A 127 13.12 -16.79 -3.04
N GLU A 128 13.32 -18.08 -3.30
CA GLU A 128 12.70 -18.81 -4.42
C GLU A 128 11.24 -19.17 -4.14
N TRP A 129 10.83 -19.16 -2.87
CA TRP A 129 9.47 -19.45 -2.44
C TRP A 129 8.57 -18.22 -2.67
N ARG A 130 8.20 -18.04 -3.94
CA ARG A 130 7.34 -16.94 -4.41
C ARG A 130 5.88 -17.33 -4.59
N LYS A 131 5.56 -18.63 -4.55
CA LYS A 131 4.20 -19.19 -4.69
C LYS A 131 3.96 -20.21 -3.61
N VAL A 132 2.68 -20.47 -3.30
CA VAL A 132 2.30 -21.42 -2.25
C VAL A 132 2.94 -22.79 -2.46
N ARG A 133 2.90 -23.29 -3.70
CA ARG A 133 3.46 -24.59 -4.08
C ARG A 133 4.99 -24.71 -3.98
N HIS A 134 5.71 -23.59 -3.82
CA HIS A 134 7.17 -23.61 -3.69
C HIS A 134 7.60 -23.83 -2.23
N VAL A 135 6.70 -23.64 -1.27
CA VAL A 135 7.01 -23.79 0.15
C VAL A 135 6.99 -25.29 0.51
N PRO A 136 8.07 -25.83 1.10
CA PRO A 136 8.08 -27.20 1.59
C PRO A 136 7.01 -27.43 2.66
N ALA A 137 6.32 -28.58 2.61
CA ALA A 137 5.17 -28.85 3.45
C ALA A 137 5.50 -28.81 4.96
N GLU A 138 6.71 -29.23 5.32
CA GLU A 138 7.25 -29.23 6.67
C GLU A 138 7.51 -27.83 7.24
N GLN A 139 7.66 -26.81 6.38
CA GLN A 139 7.84 -25.42 6.79
C GLN A 139 6.49 -24.71 7.01
N VAL A 140 5.40 -25.26 6.47
CA VAL A 140 4.07 -24.65 6.55
C VAL A 140 3.50 -24.78 7.96
N LEU A 141 3.15 -23.66 8.57
CA LEU A 141 2.49 -23.58 9.88
C LEU A 141 0.97 -23.46 9.76
N ALA A 142 0.50 -22.77 8.72
CA ALA A 142 -0.92 -22.54 8.47
C ALA A 142 -1.19 -22.28 6.99
N SER A 143 -2.42 -22.52 6.56
CA SER A 143 -2.91 -22.18 5.23
C SER A 143 -4.18 -21.34 5.33
N PHE A 144 -4.40 -20.44 4.37
CA PHE A 144 -5.62 -19.66 4.23
C PHE A 144 -6.14 -19.69 2.79
N GLN A 145 -7.45 -19.60 2.63
CA GLN A 145 -8.09 -19.55 1.31
C GLN A 145 -9.43 -18.83 1.38
N GLY A 146 -9.86 -18.25 0.27
CA GLY A 146 -11.17 -17.61 0.16
C GLY A 146 -11.20 -16.56 -0.94
N ALA A 147 -12.00 -15.52 -0.75
CA ALA A 147 -12.10 -14.39 -1.66
C ALA A 147 -11.62 -13.10 -0.98
N TRP A 148 -10.68 -12.38 -1.61
CA TRP A 148 -10.02 -11.23 -1.01
C TRP A 148 -10.94 -10.02 -0.80
N ASP A 149 -12.11 -9.99 -1.42
CA ASP A 149 -13.13 -8.95 -1.28
C ASP A 149 -14.31 -9.35 -0.37
N LYS A 150 -14.30 -10.59 0.14
CA LYS A 150 -15.37 -11.15 0.96
C LYS A 150 -14.81 -11.85 2.18
N LYS A 151 -14.73 -13.18 2.16
CA LYS A 151 -14.38 -14.00 3.31
C LYS A 151 -13.16 -14.85 3.01
N VAL A 152 -12.23 -14.86 3.95
CA VAL A 152 -11.06 -15.73 3.96
C VAL A 152 -11.15 -16.62 5.19
N ASN A 153 -10.91 -17.92 5.00
CA ASN A 153 -10.80 -18.91 6.07
C ASN A 153 -9.35 -19.37 6.19
N TRP A 154 -8.97 -19.87 7.35
CA TRP A 154 -7.65 -20.42 7.62
C TRP A 154 -7.74 -21.74 8.38
N ARG A 155 -6.64 -22.49 8.37
CA ARG A 155 -6.44 -23.67 9.22
C ARG A 155 -4.97 -23.80 9.58
N ARG A 156 -4.68 -24.42 10.72
CA ARG A 156 -3.31 -24.78 11.10
C ARG A 156 -2.85 -26.01 10.31
N ALA A 157 -1.55 -26.15 10.09
CA ALA A 157 -0.97 -27.36 9.52
C ALA A 157 -1.35 -28.58 10.38
N GLY A 158 -1.79 -29.67 9.72
CA GLY A 158 -2.29 -30.88 10.37
C GLY A 158 -3.76 -30.86 10.78
N GLU A 159 -4.43 -29.69 10.76
CA GLU A 159 -5.88 -29.62 11.02
C GLU A 159 -6.68 -29.80 9.73
N ALA A 160 -7.82 -30.50 9.82
CA ALA A 160 -8.74 -30.67 8.69
C ALA A 160 -9.67 -29.46 8.51
N ASP A 161 -10.16 -28.90 9.63
CA ASP A 161 -11.25 -27.94 9.63
C ASP A 161 -10.80 -26.51 9.34
N TRP A 162 -11.51 -25.87 8.41
CA TRP A 162 -11.34 -24.46 8.09
C TRP A 162 -12.15 -23.57 9.04
N ARG A 163 -11.52 -22.50 9.53
CA ARG A 163 -12.12 -21.52 10.44
C ARG A 163 -12.10 -20.13 9.81
N PRO A 164 -13.06 -19.24 10.08
CA PRO A 164 -13.02 -17.87 9.59
C PRO A 164 -11.74 -17.15 10.03
N LEU A 165 -11.03 -16.53 9.08
CA LEU A 165 -9.92 -15.60 9.35
C LEU A 165 -10.44 -14.17 9.39
N ILE A 166 -11.13 -13.77 8.32
CA ILE A 166 -11.69 -12.43 8.17
C ILE A 166 -12.91 -12.48 7.26
N ASP A 167 -13.94 -11.71 7.61
CA ASP A 167 -15.14 -11.51 6.80
C ASP A 167 -15.34 -10.01 6.53
N LEU A 168 -14.90 -9.56 5.37
CA LEU A 168 -14.96 -8.16 4.94
C LEU A 168 -16.39 -7.64 4.78
N SER A 169 -17.38 -8.52 4.61
CA SER A 169 -18.79 -8.11 4.52
C SER A 169 -19.34 -7.56 5.85
N THR A 170 -18.64 -7.85 6.95
CA THR A 170 -19.01 -7.43 8.31
C THR A 170 -18.23 -6.21 8.80
N LEU A 171 -17.19 -5.79 8.08
CA LEU A 171 -16.33 -4.69 8.50
C LEU A 171 -16.88 -3.34 8.06
N SER A 172 -16.86 -2.38 8.98
CA SER A 172 -17.18 -0.98 8.68
C SER A 172 -15.92 -0.23 8.28
N LEU A 173 -16.00 0.54 7.20
CA LEU A 173 -14.92 1.41 6.76
C LEU A 173 -14.84 2.64 7.68
N VAL A 174 -13.68 2.86 8.29
CA VAL A 174 -13.40 4.09 9.05
C VAL A 174 -12.87 5.14 8.06
N PRO A 175 -13.59 6.26 7.84
CA PRO A 175 -13.14 7.27 6.89
C PRO A 175 -11.92 8.00 7.43
N LYS A 176 -10.97 8.31 6.53
CA LYS A 176 -9.84 9.17 6.86
C LYS A 176 -10.33 10.59 7.17
N LEU A 177 -10.05 11.06 8.39
CA LEU A 177 -10.21 12.47 8.74
C LEU A 177 -9.08 13.29 8.12
N VAL A 178 -9.42 14.45 7.57
CA VAL A 178 -8.46 15.41 7.04
C VAL A 178 -8.92 16.82 7.38
N ARG A 179 -7.97 17.76 7.35
CA ARG A 179 -8.24 19.17 7.58
C ARG A 179 -9.24 19.72 6.55
N PRO A 180 -10.14 20.64 6.93
CA PRO A 180 -10.93 21.42 5.98
C PRO A 180 -10.06 22.16 4.97
N ILE A 181 -10.55 22.35 3.73
CA ILE A 181 -9.78 22.99 2.64
C ILE A 181 -9.15 24.35 3.03
N PRO A 182 -9.82 25.25 3.77
CA PRO A 182 -9.22 26.53 4.17
C PRO A 182 -7.97 26.40 5.05
N GLU A 183 -7.86 25.31 5.83
CA GLU A 183 -6.71 25.01 6.69
C GLU A 183 -5.57 24.27 5.96
N GLN A 184 -5.81 23.80 4.73
CA GLN A 184 -4.81 23.08 3.95
C GLN A 184 -3.86 24.04 3.23
N LEU A 185 -2.58 23.69 3.12
CA LEU A 185 -1.62 24.40 2.28
C LEU A 185 -2.05 24.37 0.81
N ALA A 186 -1.63 25.36 0.03
CA ALA A 186 -1.94 25.42 -1.40
C ALA A 186 -1.45 24.19 -2.19
N THR A 187 -0.44 23.50 -1.68
CA THR A 187 0.18 22.30 -2.27
C THR A 187 -0.41 20.98 -1.75
N GLU A 188 -1.34 21.01 -0.80
CA GLU A 188 -2.02 19.80 -0.32
C GLU A 188 -3.07 19.30 -1.31
N SER A 189 -3.17 17.99 -1.50
CA SER A 189 -3.87 17.39 -2.65
C SER A 189 -5.32 17.81 -2.81
N ARG A 190 -6.12 17.89 -1.72
CA ARG A 190 -7.54 18.27 -1.85
C ARG A 190 -7.71 19.73 -2.25
N ARG A 191 -6.89 20.64 -1.70
CA ARG A 191 -6.90 22.06 -2.08
C ARG A 191 -6.34 22.26 -3.49
N PHE A 192 -5.23 21.62 -3.80
CA PHE A 192 -4.54 21.74 -5.08
C PHE A 192 -5.39 21.24 -6.27
N TRP A 193 -6.11 20.12 -6.09
CA TRP A 193 -6.97 19.53 -7.12
C TRP A 193 -8.45 19.91 -7.02
N LYS A 194 -8.81 20.86 -6.13
CA LYS A 194 -10.20 21.21 -5.80
C LYS A 194 -11.06 21.41 -7.04
N ASP A 195 -10.71 22.35 -7.90
CA ASP A 195 -11.52 22.71 -9.07
C ASP A 195 -11.67 21.56 -10.08
N VAL A 196 -10.63 20.74 -10.23
CA VAL A 196 -10.69 19.54 -11.09
C VAL A 196 -11.70 18.56 -10.51
N THR A 197 -11.59 18.24 -9.22
CA THR A 197 -12.48 17.28 -8.57
C THR A 197 -13.94 17.76 -8.50
N GLU A 198 -14.17 19.05 -8.24
CA GLU A 198 -15.51 19.65 -8.21
C GLU A 198 -16.19 19.59 -9.59
N ASN A 199 -15.45 19.88 -10.67
CA ASN A 199 -15.98 19.80 -12.02
C ASN A 199 -16.22 18.35 -12.47
N LEU A 200 -15.34 17.41 -12.11
CA LEU A 200 -15.56 15.97 -12.37
C LEU A 200 -16.84 15.47 -11.69
N ASN A 201 -17.06 15.83 -10.43
CA ASN A 201 -18.28 15.46 -9.70
C ASN A 201 -19.55 16.05 -10.33
N LYS A 202 -19.45 17.27 -10.88
CA LYS A 202 -20.54 17.93 -11.64
C LYS A 202 -20.68 17.41 -13.08
N LYS A 203 -19.84 16.47 -13.51
CA LYS A 203 -19.75 15.98 -14.90
C LYS A 203 -19.40 17.08 -15.93
N ASN A 204 -18.78 18.17 -15.49
CA ASN A 204 -18.26 19.25 -16.32
C ASN A 204 -16.86 18.90 -16.85
N TYR A 205 -16.77 17.90 -17.72
CA TYR A 205 -15.48 17.33 -18.15
C TYR A 205 -14.57 18.32 -18.89
N ASN A 206 -15.15 19.26 -19.65
CA ASN A 206 -14.39 20.31 -20.34
C ASN A 206 -13.67 21.23 -19.35
N GLU A 207 -14.39 21.73 -18.33
CA GLU A 207 -13.81 22.58 -17.28
C GLU A 207 -12.79 21.81 -16.44
N ALA A 208 -13.09 20.56 -16.06
CA ALA A 208 -12.14 19.71 -15.35
C ALA A 208 -10.82 19.56 -16.13
N THR A 209 -10.91 19.36 -17.45
CA THR A 209 -9.75 19.25 -18.34
C THR A 209 -8.98 20.57 -18.42
N ALA A 210 -9.67 21.70 -18.56
CA ALA A 210 -9.03 23.02 -18.59
C ALA A 210 -8.26 23.33 -17.29
N HIS A 211 -8.87 23.06 -16.12
CA HIS A 211 -8.20 23.21 -14.83
C HIS A 211 -7.00 22.26 -14.68
N LYS A 212 -7.13 20.99 -15.08
CA LYS A 212 -6.04 20.02 -15.07
C LYS A 212 -4.86 20.49 -15.93
N LEU A 213 -5.12 20.92 -17.16
CA LEU A 213 -4.07 21.40 -18.07
C LEU A 213 -3.34 22.62 -17.51
N ARG A 214 -4.07 23.56 -16.90
CA ARG A 214 -3.47 24.74 -16.25
C ARG A 214 -2.52 24.35 -15.12
N ILE A 215 -2.95 23.44 -14.24
CA ILE A 215 -2.13 22.93 -13.13
C ILE A 215 -0.87 22.24 -13.67
N GLU A 216 -1.03 21.33 -14.64
CA GLU A 216 0.10 20.60 -15.22
C GLU A 216 1.09 21.52 -15.92
N GLN A 217 0.60 22.53 -16.66
CA GLN A 217 1.48 23.48 -17.33
C GLN A 217 2.29 24.30 -16.32
N ALA A 218 1.66 24.82 -15.27
CA ALA A 218 2.37 25.52 -14.20
C ALA A 218 3.46 24.66 -13.55
N GLN A 219 3.21 23.35 -13.33
CA GLN A 219 4.22 22.43 -12.82
C GLN A 219 5.36 22.19 -13.82
N ARG A 220 5.06 22.09 -15.13
CA ARG A 220 6.08 21.99 -16.18
C ARG A 220 6.98 23.21 -16.21
N ASP A 221 6.41 24.41 -16.09
CA ASP A 221 7.14 25.67 -16.11
C ASP A 221 8.07 25.79 -14.89
N ILE A 222 7.58 25.43 -13.70
CA ILE A 222 8.39 25.37 -12.47
C ILE A 222 9.56 24.38 -12.63
N ALA A 223 9.32 23.19 -13.19
CA ALA A 223 10.37 22.20 -13.41
C ALA A 223 11.41 22.67 -14.45
N ALA A 224 10.97 23.33 -15.53
CA ALA A 224 11.84 23.90 -16.54
C ALA A 224 12.74 25.00 -15.96
N GLU A 225 12.21 25.84 -15.08
CA GLU A 225 12.97 26.90 -14.42
C GLU A 225 14.01 26.33 -13.44
N ARG A 226 13.65 25.30 -12.65
CA ARG A 226 14.62 24.59 -11.81
C ARG A 226 15.78 24.03 -12.64
N LYS A 227 15.47 23.37 -13.76
CA LYS A 227 16.48 22.84 -14.68
C LYS A 227 17.36 23.94 -15.27
N ARG A 228 16.78 25.07 -15.70
CA ARG A 228 17.52 26.23 -16.22
C ARG A 228 18.51 26.78 -15.19
N ARG A 229 18.12 26.79 -13.91
CA ARG A 229 18.95 27.28 -12.80
C ARG A 229 19.92 26.24 -12.25
N GLY A 230 19.90 25.00 -12.74
CA GLY A 230 20.72 23.91 -12.20
C GLY A 230 20.33 23.51 -10.76
N VAL A 231 19.10 23.79 -10.34
CA VAL A 231 18.62 23.49 -8.99
C VAL A 231 17.90 22.14 -8.99
N HIS A 232 18.31 21.24 -8.10
CA HIS A 232 17.64 19.96 -7.91
C HIS A 232 16.35 20.10 -7.10
N PHE A 233 15.38 19.21 -7.34
CA PHE A 233 14.18 19.15 -6.51
C PHE A 233 14.49 18.44 -5.20
N GLU A 234 14.17 19.08 -4.08
CA GLU A 234 14.30 18.51 -2.74
C GLU A 234 12.92 18.24 -2.14
N PRO A 235 12.63 17.01 -1.67
CA PRO A 235 11.39 16.71 -0.98
C PRO A 235 11.27 17.48 0.34
N VAL A 236 10.09 18.03 0.63
CA VAL A 236 9.87 18.84 1.83
C VAL A 236 9.86 17.99 3.11
N TYR A 237 9.16 16.86 3.08
CA TYR A 237 8.84 16.06 4.28
C TYR A 237 9.63 14.76 4.41
N PHE A 238 10.44 14.41 3.41
CA PHE A 238 11.14 13.13 3.36
C PHE A 238 12.60 13.32 2.99
N ASP A 239 13.44 12.45 3.51
CA ASP A 239 14.81 12.26 3.02
C ASP A 239 14.76 11.76 1.55
N PRO A 240 15.62 12.26 0.66
CA PRO A 240 15.69 11.81 -0.73
C PRO A 240 16.20 10.36 -0.88
N ASP A 241 16.94 9.81 0.09
CA ASP A 241 17.44 8.44 0.03
C ASP A 241 16.34 7.41 0.34
N ILE A 242 16.05 6.62 -0.68
CA ILE A 242 15.00 5.60 -0.71
C ILE A 242 15.47 4.30 -1.37
N GLU A 243 16.79 4.06 -1.44
CA GLU A 243 17.33 2.89 -2.16
C GLU A 243 16.80 1.55 -1.61
N ASP A 244 16.60 1.48 -0.29
CA ASP A 244 16.03 0.31 0.40
C ASP A 244 14.49 0.27 0.37
N GLY A 245 13.84 1.27 -0.23
CA GLY A 245 12.39 1.45 -0.30
C GLY A 245 11.74 1.96 0.99
N ARG A 246 12.49 2.19 2.06
CA ARG A 246 11.99 2.79 3.30
C ARG A 246 12.08 4.30 3.21
N SER A 247 10.95 4.98 3.26
CA SER A 247 10.98 6.43 3.35
C SER A 247 11.33 6.88 4.77
N ARG A 248 12.12 7.94 4.88
CA ARG A 248 12.52 8.54 6.16
C ARG A 248 11.99 9.96 6.21
N LEU A 249 11.41 10.38 7.33
CA LEU A 249 10.94 11.75 7.49
C LEU A 249 12.13 12.71 7.62
N SER A 250 12.07 13.83 6.89
CA SER A 250 12.95 14.97 7.15
C SER A 250 12.58 15.64 8.48
N GLU A 251 13.37 16.62 8.94
CA GLU A 251 13.02 17.42 10.13
C GLU A 251 11.63 18.08 10.01
N ASN A 252 11.32 18.62 8.82
CA ASN A 252 10.01 19.18 8.52
C ASN A 252 8.91 18.11 8.54
N GLY A 253 9.19 16.91 8.05
CA GLY A 253 8.26 15.77 8.10
C GLY A 253 7.95 15.35 9.53
N GLN A 254 8.97 15.23 10.38
CA GLN A 254 8.80 14.91 11.79
C GLN A 254 8.00 15.99 12.52
N LYS A 255 8.27 17.26 12.23
CA LYS A 255 7.50 18.39 12.77
C LYS A 255 6.02 18.31 12.37
N ALA A 256 5.73 18.08 11.08
CA ALA A 256 4.36 17.96 10.58
C ALA A 256 3.59 16.80 11.23
N ILE A 257 4.24 15.64 11.44
CA ILE A 257 3.62 14.51 12.13
C ILE A 257 3.32 14.84 13.59
N ARG A 258 4.26 15.46 14.32
CA ARG A 258 4.03 15.88 15.72
C ARG A 258 2.84 16.84 15.84
N GLU A 259 2.76 17.83 14.95
CA GLU A 259 1.65 18.79 14.93
C GLU A 259 0.29 18.10 14.71
N GLU A 260 0.21 17.10 13.83
CA GLU A 260 -1.03 16.34 13.61
C GLU A 260 -1.37 15.41 14.78
N ILE A 261 -0.38 14.84 15.46
CA ILE A 261 -0.59 14.06 16.69
C ILE A 261 -1.17 14.95 17.79
N ASP A 262 -0.55 16.11 18.04
CA ASP A 262 -1.01 17.06 19.05
C ASP A 262 -2.43 17.56 18.77
N ARG A 263 -2.74 17.84 17.49
CA ARG A 263 -4.09 18.20 17.04
C ARG A 263 -5.09 17.08 17.32
N ALA A 264 -4.75 15.82 16.99
CA ALA A 264 -5.64 14.68 17.22
C ALA A 264 -5.92 14.47 18.72
N LEU A 265 -4.90 14.62 19.57
CA LEU A 265 -5.02 14.53 21.02
C LEU A 265 -5.84 15.68 21.64
N ALA A 266 -5.73 16.89 21.09
CA ALA A 266 -6.57 18.02 21.52
C ALA A 266 -8.04 17.81 21.13
N GLY A 267 -8.30 17.30 19.92
CA GLY A 267 -9.65 17.00 19.43
C GLY A 267 -10.36 15.91 20.25
N SER A 268 -9.67 14.84 20.62
CA SER A 268 -10.25 13.75 21.43
C SER A 268 -10.62 14.19 22.86
N ARG A 269 -9.86 15.12 23.45
CA ARG A 269 -10.17 15.73 24.75
C ARG A 269 -11.39 16.67 24.70
N SER A 270 -11.67 17.28 23.56
CA SER A 270 -12.85 18.14 23.37
C SER A 270 -14.14 17.36 23.12
N ALA A 271 -14.06 16.17 22.52
CA ALA A 271 -15.21 15.30 22.24
C ALA A 271 -15.63 14.42 23.44
N SER A 272 -14.84 14.40 24.51
CA SER A 272 -15.08 13.62 25.74
C SER A 272 -15.59 14.47 26.92
N ARG A 273 -15.92 15.74 26.67
CA ARG A 273 -16.61 16.66 27.59
C ARG A 273 -17.98 17.01 27.02
#